data_AF-F3GG16-F1
#
_entry.id   AF-F3GG16-F1
#
_cell.length_a   1.000
_cell.length_b   1.000
_cell.length_c   1.000
_cell.angle_alpha   90.00
_cell.angle_beta   90.00
_cell.angle_gamma   90.00
#
_symmetry.space_group_name_H-M   'P 1'
#
loop_
_entity.id
_entity.type
_entity.pdbx_description
1 polymer ?
#
loop_
_entity_poly.entity_id
_entity_poly.type
_entity_poly.pdbx_seq_one_letter_code
_entity_poly.pdbx_strand_id
1 'polypeptide(L)' 'MKVGVISDTHGLLRPEAIAALQGCAQIIHAGDIGST' A
#
# COMPACT_ATOMS: atom_id res chain seq x y z
N MET A 1 11.45 -11.46 7.73
CA MET A 1 11.30 -10.27 6.85
C MET A 1 9.86 -10.24 6.37
N LYS A 2 9.14 -9.12 6.52
CA LYS A 2 7.73 -8.97 6.10
C LYS A 2 7.63 -8.14 4.83
N VAL A 3 6.81 -8.56 3.88
CA VAL A 3 6.46 -7.80 2.68
C VAL A 3 4.99 -7.44 2.76
N GLY A 4 4.68 -6.15 2.68
CA GLY A 4 3.32 -5.64 2.61
C GLY A 4 2.86 -5.53 1.16
N VAL A 5 1.58 -5.80 0.90
CA VAL A 5 0.98 -5.66 -0.43
C VAL A 5 -0.27 -4.81 -0.32
N ILE A 6 -0.41 -3.85 -1.22
CA ILE A 6 -1.58 -2.98 -1.34
C ILE A 6 -1.94 -2.82 -2.81
N SER A 7 -3.21 -2.63 -3.14
CA SER A 7 -3.70 -2.49 -4.52
C SER A 7 -4.81 -1.44 -4.58
N ASP A 8 -5.09 -0.94 -5.78
CA ASP A 8 -6.30 -0.17 -6.14
C ASP A 8 -6.59 0.99 -5.20
N THR A 9 -5.53 1.75 -4.88
CA THR A 9 -5.66 2.93 -4.01
C THR A 9 -6.37 4.08 -4.72
N HIS A 10 -6.42 4.09 -6.05
CA HIS A 10 -6.99 5.18 -6.86
C HIS A 10 -6.49 6.56 -6.40
N GLY A 11 -5.19 6.65 -6.09
CA GLY A 11 -4.55 7.86 -5.56
C GLY A 11 -4.87 8.20 -4.10
N LEU A 12 -5.69 7.39 -3.42
CA LEU A 12 -6.10 7.59 -2.03
C LEU A 12 -5.58 6.47 -1.11
N LEU A 13 -4.58 6.81 -0.29
CA LEU A 13 -4.09 5.96 0.79
C LEU A 13 -4.82 6.29 2.09
N ARG A 14 -5.63 5.35 2.57
CA ARG A 14 -6.34 5.51 3.85
C ARG A 14 -5.40 5.27 5.05
N PRO A 15 -5.57 5.99 6.18
CA PRO A 15 -4.72 5.82 7.36
C PRO A 15 -4.63 4.37 7.88
N GLU A 16 -5.72 3.61 7.76
CA GLU A 16 -5.79 2.22 8.19
C GLU A 16 -4.86 1.32 7.36
N ALA A 17 -4.73 1.60 6.06
CA ALA A 17 -3.82 0.87 5.18
C ALA A 17 -2.36 1.16 5.55
N ILE A 18 -2.05 2.41 5.93
CA ILE A 18 -0.72 2.79 6.42
C ILE A 18 -0.41 2.05 7.72
N ALA A 19 -1.35 2.02 8.67
CA ALA A 19 -1.20 1.31 9.94
C ALA A 19 -0.98 -0.19 9.73
N ALA A 20 -1.73 -0.81 8.81
CA ALA A 20 -1.60 -2.23 8.48
C ALA A 20 -0.23 -2.59 7.87
N LEU A 21 0.41 -1.66 7.16
CA LEU A 21 1.68 -1.86 6.50
C LEU A 21 2.90 -1.55 7.40
N GLN A 22 2.69 -1.02 8.60
CA GLN A 22 3.79 -0.70 9.53
C GLN A 22 4.64 -1.94 9.87
N GLY A 23 5.97 -1.76 9.83
CA GLY A 23 6.93 -2.83 10.11
C GLY A 23 7.16 -3.80 8.95
N CYS A 24 6.56 -3.58 7.78
CA CYS A 24 6.98 -4.26 6.56
C CYS A 24 8.34 -3.74 6.11
N ALA A 25 9.25 -4.65 5.77
CA ALA A 25 10.57 -4.32 5.27
C ALA A 25 10.53 -3.85 3.80
N GLN A 26 9.52 -4.29 3.06
CA GLN A 26 9.23 -3.86 1.69
C GLN A 26 7.71 -3.77 1.51
N ILE A 27 7.26 -2.87 0.64
CA ILE A 27 5.85 -2.70 0.29
C ILE A 27 5.73 -2.74 -1.24
N ILE A 28 4.80 -3.55 -1.74
CA ILE A 28 4.48 -3.65 -3.17
C ILE A 28 3.10 -3.04 -3.38
N HIS A 29 3.02 -2.08 -4.31
CA HIS A 29 1.75 -1.61 -4.85
C HIS A 29 1.41 -2.44 -6.10
N ALA A 30 0.34 -3.23 -6.04
CA ALA A 30 -0.01 -4.23 -7.05
C ALA A 30 -1.26 -3.86 -7.90
N GLY A 31 -1.71 -2.61 -7.83
CA GLY A 31 -2.77 -2.06 -8.68
C GLY A 31 -2.40 -0.67 -9.22
N ASP A 32 -3.39 0.15 -9.55
CA ASP A 32 -3.17 1.46 -10.18
C ASP A 32 -2.31 2.40 -9.33
N ILE A 33 -1.14 2.79 -9.84
CA ILE A 33 -0.26 3.78 -9.22
C ILE A 33 -0.54 5.15 -9.85
N GLY A 34 -1.12 6.06 -9.06
CA GLY A 34 -1.39 7.44 -9.47
C GLY A 34 -2.85 7.70 -9.82
N SER A 35 -3.14 8.92 -10.28
CA SER A 35 -4.45 9.33 -10.76
C SER A 35 -4.52 9.17 -12.27
N THR A 36 -5.37 8.27 -12.75
CA THR A 36 -5.86 8.28 -14.13
C THR A 36 -7.03 9.24 -14.27
#